data_AF-A0A3D1AEI4-F1
#
_entry.id   AF-A0A3D1AEI4-F1
#
_cell.length_a   1.000
_cell.length_b   1.000
_cell.length_c   1.000
_cell.angle_alpha   90.00
_cell.angle_beta   90.00
_cell.angle_gamma   90.00
#
_symmetry.space_group_name_H-M   'P 1'
#
loop_
_entity.id
_entity.type
_entity.pdbx_description
1 polymer ?
#
loop_
_entity_poly.entity_id
_entity_poly.type
_entity_poly.pdbx_seq_one_letter_code
_entity_poly.pdbx_strand_id
1 'polypeptide(L)'
;KPRLETTWEGQKYRVDERVTSFSYDLHAKYAVKKLQLSGRTMLASNQVHNAMIGGFGVTKIDNHTGEQEYTSFRHSTSWLNLTYGRKYQGGFFAGYTKNLGTSKSLISTDKLYGSGLDLDQFVNLSFSFRYVLPHWNIGLEYALATAWYGEMNLSNGKNIHTHDVSNHRIESVFIYTF
;
A
#
# COMPACT_ATOMS: atom_id res chain seq x y z
N LYS A 1 8.21 -18.80 -4.02
CA LYS A 1 9.60 -18.67 -4.55
C LYS A 1 9.51 -17.97 -5.89
N PRO A 2 10.36 -16.96 -6.16
CA PRO A 2 10.27 -16.19 -7.41
C PRO A 2 10.55 -17.03 -8.66
N ARG A 3 11.62 -17.83 -8.66
CA ARG A 3 11.97 -18.75 -9.74
C ARG A 3 12.35 -20.12 -9.17
N LEU A 4 12.16 -21.16 -9.98
CA LEU A 4 12.54 -22.54 -9.67
C LEU A 4 13.75 -22.98 -10.50
N GLU A 5 13.92 -22.39 -11.67
CA GLU A 5 15.00 -22.65 -12.61
C GLU A 5 15.42 -21.33 -13.29
N THR A 6 16.63 -21.30 -13.80
CA THR A 6 17.16 -20.19 -14.59
C THR A 6 17.97 -20.73 -15.76
N THR A 7 17.96 -20.02 -16.89
CA THR A 7 18.87 -20.30 -18.00
C THR A 7 19.97 -19.25 -17.99
N TRP A 8 21.22 -19.70 -17.87
CA TRP A 8 22.40 -18.83 -17.80
C TRP A 8 23.45 -19.37 -18.78
N GLU A 9 23.92 -18.51 -19.69
CA GLU A 9 24.88 -18.87 -20.75
C GLU A 9 24.51 -20.15 -21.54
N GLY A 10 23.21 -20.35 -21.78
CA GLY A 10 22.69 -21.49 -22.52
C GLY A 10 22.51 -22.79 -21.70
N GLN A 11 22.87 -22.79 -20.42
CA GLN A 11 22.69 -23.91 -19.51
C GLN A 11 21.51 -23.68 -18.55
N LYS A 12 20.79 -24.74 -18.19
CA LYS A 12 19.69 -24.68 -17.22
C LYS A 12 20.17 -25.08 -15.83
N TYR A 13 19.93 -24.20 -14.86
CA TYR A 13 20.23 -24.42 -13.45
C TYR A 13 18.96 -24.44 -12.63
N ARG A 14 18.89 -25.36 -11.66
CA ARG A 14 17.90 -25.31 -10.59
C ARG A 14 18.36 -24.30 -9.54
N VAL A 15 17.46 -23.43 -9.09
CA VAL A 15 17.77 -22.37 -8.10
C VAL A 15 16.86 -22.49 -6.87
N ASP A 16 17.32 -22.05 -5.69
CA ASP A 16 16.51 -22.00 -4.46
C ASP A 16 16.34 -20.56 -3.96
N GLU A 17 15.60 -19.79 -4.75
CA GLU A 17 15.39 -18.37 -4.50
C GLU A 17 14.29 -18.11 -3.46
N ARG A 18 14.55 -17.16 -2.56
CA ARG A 18 13.62 -16.78 -1.49
C ARG A 18 13.51 -15.27 -1.33
N VAL A 19 12.31 -14.84 -0.98
CA VAL A 19 12.00 -13.45 -0.59
C VAL A 19 11.48 -13.51 0.84
N THR A 20 12.14 -12.80 1.74
CA THR A 20 11.71 -12.69 3.13
C THR A 20 10.88 -11.44 3.32
N SER A 21 9.73 -11.59 3.96
CA SER A 21 8.77 -10.52 4.21
C SER A 21 8.24 -10.60 5.63
N PHE A 22 7.81 -9.47 6.16
CA PHE A 22 7.23 -9.32 7.49
C PHE A 22 6.08 -8.31 7.43
N SER A 23 5.15 -8.39 8.38
CA SER A 23 4.09 -7.41 8.58
C SER A 23 3.78 -7.30 10.07
N TYR A 24 3.75 -6.07 10.56
CA TYR A 24 3.30 -5.73 11.91
C TYR A 24 2.09 -4.82 11.80
N ASP A 25 1.01 -5.16 12.50
CA ASP A 25 -0.25 -4.45 12.44
C ASP A 25 -0.75 -4.13 13.84
N LEU A 26 -1.23 -2.90 14.04
CA LEU A 26 -1.92 -2.47 15.23
C LEU A 26 -3.20 -1.76 14.83
N HIS A 27 -4.33 -2.22 15.37
CA HIS A 27 -5.66 -1.67 15.11
C HIS A 27 -6.37 -1.43 16.44
N ALA A 28 -6.89 -0.22 16.61
CA ALA A 28 -7.70 0.17 17.75
C ALA A 28 -9.03 0.78 17.29
N LYS A 29 -10.08 0.52 18.07
CA LYS A 29 -11.40 1.12 17.88
C LYS A 29 -11.95 1.57 19.23
N TYR A 30 -12.48 2.78 19.26
CA TYR A 30 -13.16 3.37 20.39
C TYR A 30 -14.55 3.84 19.96
N ALA A 31 -15.60 3.41 20.66
CA ALA A 31 -16.98 3.77 20.34
C ALA A 31 -17.74 4.18 21.59
N VAL A 32 -18.33 5.37 21.57
CA VAL A 32 -19.14 5.89 22.68
C VAL A 32 -20.34 6.69 22.16
N LYS A 33 -21.55 6.31 22.59
CA LYS A 33 -22.83 6.94 22.22
C LYS A 33 -23.04 7.08 20.70
N LYS A 34 -22.65 8.21 20.13
CA LYS A 34 -22.79 8.55 18.70
C LYS A 34 -21.45 8.64 17.98
N LEU A 35 -20.34 8.59 18.72
CA LEU A 35 -18.98 8.72 18.25
C LEU A 35 -18.38 7.32 18.04
N GLN A 36 -17.76 7.10 16.88
CA GLN A 36 -16.85 5.99 16.65
C GLN A 36 -15.56 6.51 16.06
N LEU A 37 -14.44 6.15 16.69
CA LEU A 37 -13.10 6.40 16.22
C LEU A 37 -12.41 5.06 16.01
N SER A 38 -11.75 4.89 14.89
CA SER A 38 -10.93 3.71 14.60
C SER A 38 -9.64 4.16 13.95
N GLY A 39 -8.56 3.46 14.24
CA GLY A 39 -7.26 3.74 13.66
C GLY A 39 -6.44 2.48 13.54
N ARG A 40 -5.71 2.36 12.46
CA ARG A 40 -4.81 1.24 12.21
C ARG A 40 -3.48 1.76 11.70
N THR A 41 -2.40 1.13 12.12
CA THR A 41 -1.07 1.34 11.57
C THR A 41 -0.45 -0.01 11.24
N MET A 42 0.24 -0.07 10.11
CA MET A 42 0.85 -1.27 9.60
C MET A 42 2.23 -0.94 9.06
N LEU A 43 3.24 -1.65 9.56
CA LEU A 43 4.60 -1.64 9.03
C LEU A 43 4.84 -2.99 8.37
N ALA A 44 4.93 -3.01 7.05
CA ALA A 44 4.97 -4.26 6.31
C ALA A 44 5.90 -4.21 5.12
N SER A 45 6.34 -5.38 4.69
CA SER A 45 7.17 -5.56 3.50
C SER A 45 6.50 -6.48 2.50
N ASN A 46 6.73 -6.23 1.21
CA ASN A 46 6.23 -7.03 0.09
C ASN A 46 4.72 -7.37 0.19
N GLN A 47 3.86 -6.35 0.22
CA GLN A 47 2.43 -6.51 0.46
C GLN A 47 1.58 -6.72 -0.81
N VAL A 48 2.22 -7.05 -1.93
CA VAL A 48 1.52 -7.26 -3.22
C VAL A 48 0.54 -8.42 -3.17
N HIS A 49 0.79 -9.42 -2.32
CA HIS A 49 -0.12 -10.53 -2.08
C HIS A 49 -1.42 -10.10 -1.37
N ASN A 50 -1.41 -8.95 -0.71
CA ASN A 50 -2.58 -8.33 -0.07
C ASN A 50 -3.19 -7.21 -0.94
N ALA A 51 -2.83 -7.14 -2.23
CA ALA A 51 -3.22 -6.08 -3.16
C ALA A 51 -2.86 -4.67 -2.65
N MET A 52 -1.76 -4.56 -1.89
CA MET A 52 -1.24 -3.28 -1.39
C MET A 52 0.05 -2.90 -2.12
N ILE A 53 0.43 -1.63 -1.97
CA ILE A 53 1.68 -1.08 -2.47
C ILE A 53 2.85 -1.88 -1.88
N GLY A 54 3.82 -2.19 -2.73
CA GLY A 54 5.05 -2.84 -2.35
C GLY A 54 5.49 -3.88 -3.37
N GLY A 55 6.37 -4.77 -2.92
CA GLY A 55 7.01 -5.75 -3.77
C GLY A 55 8.39 -6.09 -3.27
N PHE A 56 9.23 -6.59 -4.17
CA PHE A 56 10.62 -6.88 -3.93
C PHE A 56 11.45 -6.61 -5.19
N GLY A 57 12.77 -6.50 -5.02
CA GLY A 57 13.70 -6.31 -6.13
C GLY A 57 14.97 -7.13 -5.94
N VAL A 58 15.71 -7.29 -7.03
CA VAL A 58 16.94 -8.09 -7.05
C VAL A 58 18.12 -7.30 -6.47
N THR A 59 18.88 -7.93 -5.59
CA THR A 59 20.07 -7.33 -4.96
C THR A 59 21.38 -7.90 -5.46
N LYS A 60 21.37 -9.12 -5.99
CA LYS A 60 22.55 -9.80 -6.51
C LYS A 60 22.13 -10.89 -7.49
N ILE A 61 22.99 -11.15 -8.48
CA ILE A 61 22.90 -12.30 -9.38
C ILE A 61 24.21 -13.07 -9.26
N ASP A 62 24.15 -14.39 -9.11
CA ASP A 62 25.32 -15.26 -9.17
C ASP A 62 25.81 -15.38 -10.63
N ASN A 63 27.10 -15.13 -10.85
CA ASN A 63 27.69 -15.12 -12.20
C ASN A 63 27.88 -16.51 -12.82
N HIS A 64 27.76 -17.59 -12.04
CA HIS A 64 27.91 -18.97 -12.52
C HIS A 64 26.55 -19.64 -12.74
N THR A 65 25.60 -19.39 -11.85
CA THR A 65 24.29 -20.08 -11.89
C THR A 65 23.15 -19.18 -12.35
N GLY A 66 23.31 -17.86 -12.31
CA GLY A 66 22.24 -16.90 -12.56
C GLY A 66 21.21 -16.81 -11.42
N GLU A 67 21.47 -17.41 -10.27
CA GLU A 67 20.63 -17.35 -9.07
C GLU A 67 20.53 -15.92 -8.52
N GLN A 68 19.34 -15.53 -8.07
CA GLN A 68 19.06 -14.16 -7.62
C GLN A 68 18.79 -14.09 -6.12
N GLU A 69 19.41 -13.09 -5.48
CA GLU A 69 19.02 -12.63 -4.15
C GLU A 69 18.05 -11.45 -4.24
N TYR A 70 17.18 -11.32 -3.25
CA TYR A 70 16.11 -10.33 -3.24
C TYR A 70 16.04 -9.54 -1.93
N THR A 71 15.47 -8.34 -2.02
CA THR A 71 15.10 -7.51 -0.87
C THR A 71 13.69 -6.99 -1.05
N SER A 72 12.92 -6.98 0.05
CA SER A 72 11.53 -6.53 0.04
C SER A 72 11.45 -5.02 0.29
N PHE A 73 10.59 -4.33 -0.44
CA PHE A 73 10.22 -2.95 -0.14
C PHE A 73 9.38 -2.89 1.12
N ARG A 74 9.63 -1.89 1.96
CA ARG A 74 8.97 -1.67 3.24
C ARG A 74 8.09 -0.43 3.17
N HIS A 75 6.88 -0.57 3.66
CA HIS A 75 5.90 0.52 3.69
C HIS A 75 5.36 0.68 5.11
N SER A 76 5.17 1.93 5.51
CA SER A 76 4.37 2.28 6.68
C SER A 76 3.05 2.84 6.19
N THR A 77 1.94 2.22 6.59
CA THR A 77 0.58 2.65 6.25
C THR A 77 -0.19 2.89 7.54
N SER A 78 -0.76 4.08 7.70
CA SER A 78 -1.61 4.40 8.83
C SER A 78 -2.90 5.05 8.36
N TRP A 79 -4.01 4.74 9.01
CA TRP A 79 -5.26 5.43 8.77
C TRP A 79 -6.04 5.67 10.05
N LEU A 80 -6.88 6.69 10.00
CA LEU A 80 -7.84 7.09 11.02
C LEU A 80 -9.20 7.26 10.36
N ASN A 81 -10.23 6.78 11.04
CA ASN A 81 -11.61 6.92 10.61
C ASN A 81 -12.46 7.34 11.80
N LEU A 82 -13.15 8.47 11.64
CA LEU A 82 -14.01 9.10 12.61
C LEU A 82 -15.42 9.15 12.04
N THR A 83 -16.41 8.67 12.81
CA THR A 83 -17.81 8.83 12.46
C THR A 83 -18.60 9.34 13.66
N TYR A 84 -19.55 10.23 13.39
CA TYR A 84 -20.41 10.80 14.41
C TYR A 84 -21.86 10.87 13.95
N GLY A 85 -22.78 10.25 14.70
CA GLY A 85 -24.21 10.39 14.49
C GLY A 85 -25.01 9.10 14.59
N ARG A 86 -26.30 9.18 14.25
CA ARG A 86 -27.22 8.01 14.18
C ARG A 86 -28.02 8.04 12.89
N LYS A 87 -29.00 8.95 12.81
CA LYS A 87 -29.83 9.19 11.61
C LYS A 87 -29.07 10.02 10.59
N TYR A 88 -28.48 11.13 11.02
CA TYR A 88 -27.50 11.89 10.26
C TYR A 88 -26.13 11.51 10.78
N GLN A 89 -25.27 10.97 9.92
CA GLN A 89 -23.92 10.56 10.27
C GLN A 89 -22.92 11.34 9.43
N GLY A 90 -22.04 12.09 10.09
CA GLY A 90 -20.84 12.62 9.47
C GLY A 90 -19.68 11.64 9.62
N GLY A 91 -18.82 11.56 8.62
CA GLY A 91 -17.62 10.74 8.61
C GLY A 91 -16.42 11.51 8.09
N PHE A 92 -15.26 11.17 8.63
CA PHE A 92 -13.96 11.65 8.16
C PHE A 92 -12.98 10.49 8.17
N PHE A 93 -12.29 10.30 7.05
CA PHE A 93 -11.22 9.34 6.89
C PHE A 93 -9.93 10.07 6.52
N ALA A 94 -8.81 9.65 7.11
CA ALA A 94 -7.48 10.07 6.70
C ALA A 94 -6.55 8.87 6.69
N GLY A 95 -5.92 8.62 5.55
CA GLY A 95 -4.91 7.58 5.36
C GLY A 95 -3.61 8.18 4.85
N TYR A 96 -2.49 7.62 5.29
CA TYR A 96 -1.15 7.94 4.84
C TYR A 96 -0.32 6.68 4.64
N THR A 97 0.39 6.61 3.53
CA THR A 97 1.37 5.55 3.23
C THR A 97 2.69 6.18 2.86
N LYS A 98 3.80 5.63 3.38
CA LYS A 98 5.16 6.04 3.04
C LYS A 98 6.00 4.82 2.67
N ASN A 99 6.71 4.91 1.55
CA ASN A 99 7.78 4.00 1.18
C ASN A 99 9.01 4.27 2.07
N LEU A 100 9.43 3.26 2.81
CA LEU A 100 10.60 3.30 3.67
C LEU A 100 11.85 2.76 2.97
N GLY A 101 11.69 2.23 1.76
CA GLY A 101 12.73 1.66 0.93
C GLY A 101 13.00 0.19 1.23
N THR A 102 14.21 -0.25 0.88
CA THR A 102 14.72 -1.62 1.01
C THR A 102 15.86 -1.67 2.03
N SER A 103 16.12 -2.83 2.62
CA SER A 103 17.25 -3.01 3.55
C SER A 103 18.60 -3.26 2.88
N LYS A 104 18.60 -3.49 1.57
CA LYS A 104 19.77 -3.77 0.74
C LYS A 104 19.63 -2.95 -0.53
N SER A 105 20.74 -2.61 -1.16
CA SER A 105 20.75 -1.98 -2.47
C SER A 105 20.23 -2.93 -3.55
N LEU A 106 19.64 -2.33 -4.57
CA LEU A 106 19.07 -2.96 -5.75
C LEU A 106 20.08 -2.85 -6.90
N ILE A 107 20.06 -3.82 -7.81
CA ILE A 107 20.99 -3.81 -8.96
C ILE A 107 20.45 -3.02 -10.15
N SER A 108 19.13 -2.89 -10.28
CA SER A 108 18.47 -2.19 -11.39
C SER A 108 16.98 -1.96 -11.08
N THR A 109 16.42 -0.92 -11.69
CA THR A 109 14.98 -0.62 -11.71
C THR A 109 14.17 -1.57 -12.60
N ASP A 110 14.82 -2.30 -13.52
CA ASP A 110 14.17 -3.24 -14.43
C ASP A 110 13.88 -4.61 -13.77
N LYS A 111 14.48 -4.85 -12.60
CA LYS A 111 14.37 -6.11 -11.85
C LYS A 111 13.59 -5.91 -10.55
N LEU A 112 12.50 -5.17 -10.68
CA LEU A 112 11.56 -4.87 -9.61
C LEU A 112 10.25 -5.61 -9.86
N TYR A 113 9.70 -6.22 -8.83
CA TYR A 113 8.49 -7.02 -8.90
C TYR A 113 7.50 -6.50 -7.86
N GLY A 114 6.48 -5.77 -8.31
CA GLY A 114 5.42 -5.30 -7.43
C GLY A 114 4.56 -4.19 -8.00
N SER A 115 3.85 -3.49 -7.11
CA SER A 115 2.88 -2.45 -7.45
C SER A 115 3.21 -1.15 -6.72
N GLY A 116 3.18 -0.03 -7.45
CA GLY A 116 3.44 1.31 -6.91
C GLY A 116 4.83 1.48 -6.33
N LEU A 117 5.85 0.87 -6.95
CA LEU A 117 7.23 0.91 -6.48
C LEU A 117 7.90 2.28 -6.70
N ASP A 118 7.39 3.05 -7.66
CA ASP A 118 7.72 4.46 -7.95
C ASP A 118 6.98 5.46 -7.05
N LEU A 119 6.07 5.00 -6.19
CA LEU A 119 5.34 5.82 -5.24
C LEU A 119 6.17 6.02 -3.96
N ASP A 120 6.53 7.27 -3.66
CA ASP A 120 7.19 7.64 -2.41
C ASP A 120 6.18 7.67 -1.26
N GLN A 121 5.08 8.37 -1.46
CA GLN A 121 4.05 8.53 -0.43
C GLN A 121 2.67 8.75 -1.03
N PHE A 122 1.65 8.45 -0.24
CA PHE A 122 0.25 8.55 -0.62
C PHE A 122 -0.57 9.04 0.56
N VAL A 123 -1.40 10.05 0.33
CA VAL A 123 -2.37 10.57 1.28
C VAL A 123 -3.77 10.38 0.69
N ASN A 124 -4.72 9.93 1.51
CA ASN A 124 -6.12 9.86 1.14
C ASN A 124 -6.98 10.45 2.25
N LEU A 125 -7.76 11.48 1.94
CA LEU A 125 -8.69 12.13 2.85
C LEU A 125 -10.09 11.96 2.29
N SER A 126 -11.07 11.58 3.11
CA SER A 126 -12.47 11.59 2.70
C SER A 126 -13.38 12.19 3.76
N PHE A 127 -14.40 12.90 3.29
CA PHE A 127 -15.48 13.45 4.08
C PHE A 127 -16.76 12.80 3.60
N SER A 128 -17.48 12.14 4.49
CA SER A 128 -18.72 11.46 4.16
C SER A 128 -19.88 11.97 5.00
N PHE A 129 -21.06 11.94 4.40
CA PHE A 129 -22.32 12.19 5.06
C PHE A 129 -23.28 11.05 4.70
N ARG A 130 -23.96 10.51 5.71
CA ARG A 130 -24.99 9.49 5.52
C ARG A 130 -26.28 9.87 6.22
N TYR A 131 -27.39 9.61 5.54
CA TYR A 131 -28.74 9.67 6.07
C TYR A 131 -29.30 8.26 6.16
N VAL A 132 -29.45 7.79 7.40
CA VAL A 132 -29.84 6.41 7.74
C VAL A 132 -31.28 6.38 8.22
N LEU A 133 -32.12 5.70 7.46
CA LEU A 133 -33.52 5.36 7.73
C LEU A 133 -33.65 3.83 7.90
N PRO A 134 -34.79 3.31 8.41
CA PRO A 134 -34.96 1.88 8.64
C PRO A 134 -34.68 1.00 7.42
N HIS A 135 -35.13 1.41 6.23
CA HIS A 135 -34.91 0.67 4.98
C HIS A 135 -34.02 1.39 3.98
N TRP A 136 -33.67 2.65 4.22
CA TRP A 136 -32.91 3.46 3.26
C TRP A 136 -31.63 3.99 3.87
N ASN A 137 -30.52 3.87 3.16
CA ASN A 137 -29.26 4.50 3.49
C ASN A 137 -28.79 5.33 2.30
N ILE A 138 -28.73 6.63 2.48
CA ILE A 138 -28.30 7.58 1.46
C ILE A 138 -26.95 8.14 1.89
N GLY A 139 -25.93 8.05 1.05
CA GLY A 139 -24.59 8.53 1.35
C GLY A 139 -24.09 9.49 0.28
N LEU A 140 -23.30 10.46 0.71
CA LEU A 140 -22.47 11.31 -0.14
C LEU A 140 -21.06 11.31 0.45
N GLU A 141 -20.05 11.13 -0.40
CA GLU A 141 -18.64 11.20 -0.02
C GLU A 141 -17.88 12.09 -0.99
N TYR A 142 -17.00 12.92 -0.45
CA TYR A 142 -15.95 13.59 -1.19
C TYR A 142 -14.59 13.02 -0.75
N ALA A 143 -13.78 12.60 -1.70
CA ALA A 143 -12.45 12.05 -1.47
C ALA A 143 -11.38 12.85 -2.22
N LEU A 144 -10.29 13.14 -1.53
CA LEU A 144 -9.07 13.75 -2.04
C LEU A 144 -7.92 12.76 -1.82
N ALA A 145 -7.29 12.32 -2.90
CA ALA A 145 -6.12 11.46 -2.84
C ALA A 145 -4.94 12.13 -3.53
N THR A 146 -3.81 12.23 -2.86
CA THR A 146 -2.56 12.76 -3.42
C THR A 146 -1.48 11.71 -3.34
N ALA A 147 -0.86 11.39 -4.48
CA ALA A 147 0.26 10.47 -4.60
C ALA A 147 1.50 11.24 -5.04
N TRP A 148 2.65 10.93 -4.46
CA TRP A 148 3.94 11.47 -4.87
C TRP A 148 4.73 10.38 -5.56
N TYR A 149 4.90 10.51 -6.86
CA TYR A 149 5.68 9.58 -7.69
C TYR A 149 7.07 10.15 -7.92
N GLY A 150 8.08 9.30 -8.00
CA GLY A 150 9.47 9.73 -8.20
C GLY A 150 10.37 8.65 -8.76
N GLU A 151 11.65 8.97 -8.84
CA GLU A 151 12.69 8.09 -9.35
C GLU A 151 13.26 7.24 -8.23
N MET A 152 13.39 5.93 -8.46
CA MET A 152 13.89 5.02 -7.43
C MET A 152 15.41 5.10 -7.27
N ASN A 153 15.86 5.39 -6.06
CA ASN A 153 17.27 5.30 -5.69
C ASN A 153 17.66 3.84 -5.40
N LEU A 154 18.52 3.27 -6.26
CA LEU A 154 18.98 1.89 -6.16
C LEU A 154 19.72 1.57 -4.84
N SER A 155 20.33 2.55 -4.18
CA SER A 155 21.08 2.29 -2.94
C SER A 155 20.18 1.87 -1.77
N ASN A 156 18.93 2.35 -1.75
CA ASN A 156 18.04 2.20 -0.60
C ASN A 156 16.56 1.97 -0.95
N GLY A 157 16.19 1.88 -2.23
CA GLY A 157 14.83 1.64 -2.70
C GLY A 157 13.82 2.75 -2.39
N LYS A 158 14.27 3.93 -1.94
CA LYS A 158 13.40 5.10 -1.75
C LYS A 158 13.29 5.89 -3.04
N ASN A 159 12.17 6.58 -3.21
CA ASN A 159 11.96 7.43 -4.38
C ASN A 159 12.40 8.86 -4.07
N ILE A 160 13.11 9.47 -5.03
CA ILE A 160 13.64 10.83 -4.98
C ILE A 160 13.06 11.64 -6.15
N HIS A 161 13.29 12.96 -6.15
CA HIS A 161 12.77 13.87 -7.19
C HIS A 161 11.27 13.70 -7.43
N THR A 162 10.50 13.70 -6.34
CA THR A 162 9.08 13.39 -6.40
C THR A 162 8.26 14.52 -6.99
N HIS A 163 7.21 14.17 -7.72
CA HIS A 163 6.15 15.07 -8.16
C HIS A 163 4.80 14.56 -7.63
N ASP A 164 3.89 15.47 -7.30
CA ASP A 164 2.58 15.13 -6.79
C ASP A 164 1.52 15.06 -7.89
N VAL A 165 0.61 14.10 -7.73
CA VAL A 165 -0.61 13.96 -8.53
C VAL A 165 -1.78 13.86 -7.56
N SER A 166 -2.71 14.80 -7.68
CA SER A 166 -3.92 14.84 -6.84
C SER A 166 -5.15 14.45 -7.64
N ASN A 167 -6.02 13.64 -7.04
CA ASN A 167 -7.30 13.20 -7.58
C ASN A 167 -8.42 13.58 -6.63
N HIS A 168 -9.49 14.17 -7.19
CA HIS A 168 -10.68 14.59 -6.48
C HIS A 168 -11.86 13.75 -6.96
N ARG A 169 -12.63 13.16 -6.05
CA ARG A 169 -13.76 12.29 -6.37
C ARG A 169 -14.95 12.61 -5.49
N ILE A 170 -16.13 12.63 -6.10
CA ILE A 170 -17.42 12.74 -5.39
C ILE A 170 -18.22 11.48 -5.72
N GLU A 171 -18.76 10.84 -4.69
CA GLU A 171 -19.55 9.62 -4.81
C GLU A 171 -20.85 9.77 -4.05
N SER A 172 -21.94 9.27 -4.63
CA SER A 172 -23.24 9.19 -3.96
C SER A 172 -23.77 7.78 -4.01
N VAL A 173 -24.39 7.32 -2.93
CA VAL A 173 -24.95 5.97 -2.84
C VAL A 173 -26.38 6.03 -2.28
N PHE A 174 -27.25 5.20 -2.84
CA PHE A 174 -28.62 4.99 -2.37
C PHE A 174 -28.83 3.49 -2.21
N ILE A 175 -29.00 3.04 -0.97
CA ILE A 175 -29.13 1.62 -0.63
C ILE A 175 -30.49 1.40 -0.01
N TYR A 176 -31.21 0.40 -0.52
CA TYR A 176 -32.41 -0.14 0.12
C TYR A 176 -32.10 -1.49 0.76
N THR A 177 -32.50 -1.68 2.02
CA THR A 177 -32.33 -2.94 2.75
C THR A 177 -33.72 -3.51 3.10
N PHE A 178 -33.98 -4.73 2.60
CA PHE A 178 -35.20 -5.50 2.83
C PHE A 178 -35.29 -6.05 4.25
#